data_AF-A0A3M1G5M0-F1
#
_entry.id   AF-A0A3M1G5M0-F1
#
_cell.length_a   1.000
_cell.length_b   1.000
_cell.length_c   1.000
_cell.angle_alpha   90.00
_cell.angle_beta   90.00
_cell.angle_gamma   90.00
#
_symmetry.space_group_name_H-M   'P 1'
#
loop_
_entity.id
_entity.type
_entity.pdbx_description
1 polymer ?
#
loop_
_entity_poly.entity_id
_entity_poly.type
_entity_poly.pdbx_seq_one_letter_code
_entity_poly.pdbx_strand_id
1 'polypeptide(L)'
;LLPSGLGGWAAAAKKARRWLQAMLPDAARRRRFWEKFADRAMAAPPPPDPDAALQAMARERPMDRTALGRVTLVGAGPGDAGLLTLKAMRALQAADVILFDDLVSADVLDLARREAKRMLVGKRGGRCSCRQDDIHALMLKLARQGRHVVRLKSGDPMIFGRAGEEIAMLRAAGVAVDVVPGITAAAGAAAALGVSLTHRDRARSVRFVTGHGRDGDLPADLDWSGLADPATTLIVYMGGRTAAGLAGRLLAAGMPRHTPAVAMSNISRPDQRVQPLSLAALAEDGIAASGEPVLIGIGAVFRDAVVDDRAARVPLAQGGGKPPMAAPHRIAGR
;
A
#
# COMPACT_ATOMS: atom_id res chain seq x y z
N LEU A 1 12.81 13.87 -13.13
CA LEU A 1 11.55 13.40 -12.48
C LEU A 1 11.16 14.23 -11.23
N LEU A 2 11.90 15.28 -10.87
CA LEU A 2 11.48 16.21 -9.82
C LEU A 2 10.63 17.34 -10.42
N PRO A 3 9.58 17.83 -9.73
CA PRO A 3 8.76 18.96 -10.17
C PRO A 3 9.60 20.16 -10.65
N SER A 4 9.11 20.87 -11.66
CA SER A 4 9.71 22.13 -12.08
C SER A 4 9.72 23.11 -10.90
N GLY A 5 10.86 23.77 -10.67
CA GLY A 5 11.02 24.70 -9.54
C GLY A 5 11.54 24.07 -8.24
N LEU A 6 11.79 22.76 -8.18
CA LEU A 6 12.32 22.13 -6.97
C LEU A 6 13.73 22.63 -6.60
N GLY A 7 14.53 23.06 -7.59
CA GLY A 7 15.80 23.75 -7.36
C GLY A 7 15.62 25.10 -6.66
N GLY A 8 14.58 25.86 -7.02
CA GLY A 8 14.22 27.12 -6.36
C GLY A 8 13.75 26.89 -4.92
N TRP A 9 12.91 25.87 -4.70
CA TRP A 9 12.55 25.44 -3.35
C TRP A 9 13.74 24.96 -2.53
N ALA A 10 14.70 24.24 -3.13
CA ALA A 10 15.92 23.80 -2.44
C ALA A 10 16.80 24.98 -2.00
N ALA A 11 16.93 26.00 -2.84
CA ALA A 11 17.63 27.24 -2.50
C ALA A 11 16.95 27.97 -1.33
N ALA A 12 15.61 28.09 -1.37
CA ALA A 12 14.82 28.67 -0.29
C ALA A 12 14.95 27.86 1.02
N ALA A 13 14.90 26.52 0.95
CA ALA A 13 15.09 25.64 2.11
C ALA A 13 16.47 25.81 2.76
N LYS A 14 17.53 25.96 1.95
CA LYS A 14 18.90 26.16 2.45
C LYS A 14 19.01 27.47 3.25
N LYS A 15 18.38 28.55 2.78
CA LYS A 15 18.30 29.83 3.51
C LYS A 15 17.45 29.67 4.76
N ALA A 16 16.29 29.03 4.63
CA ALA A 16 15.35 28.82 5.72
C ALA A 16 15.96 28.10 6.92
N ARG A 17 16.78 27.05 6.68
CA ARG A 17 17.46 26.30 7.75
C ARG A 17 18.23 27.19 8.74
N ARG A 18 18.80 28.31 8.29
CA ARG A 18 19.61 29.21 9.12
C ARG A 18 18.77 29.92 10.18
N TRP A 19 17.57 30.37 9.82
CA TRP A 19 16.69 31.11 10.73
C TRP A 19 15.63 30.22 11.40
N LEU A 20 15.34 29.05 10.81
CA LEU A 20 14.26 28.16 11.29
C LEU A 20 14.58 27.59 12.68
N GLN A 21 15.84 27.32 13.00
CA GLN A 21 16.23 26.85 14.33
C GLN A 21 15.94 27.89 15.42
N ALA A 22 16.16 29.18 15.11
CA ALA A 22 15.86 30.28 16.04
C ALA A 22 14.35 30.52 16.16
N MET A 23 13.59 30.47 15.06
CA MET A 23 12.13 30.68 15.10
C MET A 23 11.35 29.48 15.66
N LEU A 24 11.80 28.26 15.41
CA LEU A 24 11.15 27.02 15.83
C LEU A 24 12.16 26.15 16.60
N PRO A 25 12.39 26.42 17.90
CA PRO A 25 13.34 25.65 18.72
C PRO A 25 12.85 24.22 19.02
N ASP A 26 11.53 23.97 18.96
CA ASP A 26 10.95 22.64 19.11
C ASP A 26 11.17 21.78 17.86
N ALA A 27 11.76 20.60 18.04
CA ALA A 27 12.03 19.65 16.97
C ALA A 27 10.75 19.14 16.29
N ALA A 28 9.64 18.96 17.04
CA ALA A 28 8.38 18.49 16.46
C ALA A 28 7.73 19.55 15.56
N ARG A 29 7.77 20.83 15.97
CA ARG A 29 7.36 21.97 15.13
C ARG A 29 8.20 22.07 13.86
N ARG A 30 9.53 21.92 13.95
CA ARG A 30 10.39 21.89 12.74
C ARG A 30 10.05 20.75 11.80
N ARG A 31 9.74 19.55 12.30
CA ARG A 31 9.32 18.42 11.45
C ARG A 31 8.04 18.74 10.69
N ARG A 32 7.01 19.25 11.37
CA ARG A 32 5.75 19.67 10.73
C ARG A 32 5.97 20.76 9.68
N PHE A 33 6.86 21.71 9.94
CA PHE A 33 7.24 22.73 8.97
C PHE A 33 7.84 22.11 7.70
N TRP A 34 8.81 21.19 7.84
CA TRP A 34 9.48 20.57 6.69
C TRP A 34 8.58 19.65 5.87
N GLU A 35 7.57 19.06 6.50
CA GLU A 35 6.56 18.27 5.80
C GLU A 35 5.60 19.16 5.00
N LYS A 36 5.03 20.22 5.62
CA LYS A 36 4.23 21.23 4.89
C LYS A 36 5.02 21.84 3.74
N PHE A 37 6.31 22.13 3.98
CA PHE A 37 7.25 22.58 2.95
C PHE A 37 7.34 21.58 1.80
N ALA A 38 7.55 20.29 2.09
CA ALA A 38 7.69 19.26 1.06
C ALA A 38 6.41 19.11 0.24
N ASP A 39 5.24 19.16 0.86
CA ASP A 39 3.96 19.11 0.15
C ASP A 39 3.78 20.33 -0.77
N ARG A 40 4.10 21.53 -0.29
CA ARG A 40 4.05 22.76 -1.10
C ARG A 40 5.05 22.72 -2.26
N ALA A 41 6.27 22.24 -2.00
CA ALA A 41 7.32 22.14 -3.00
C ALA A 41 7.03 21.10 -4.10
N MET A 42 6.24 20.08 -3.78
CA MET A 42 5.78 19.08 -4.75
C MET A 42 4.55 19.52 -5.53
N ALA A 43 3.72 20.40 -4.97
CA ALA A 43 2.48 20.84 -5.58
C ALA A 43 2.66 22.00 -6.58
N ALA A 44 3.60 22.91 -6.33
CA ALA A 44 3.77 24.12 -7.13
C ALA A 44 5.22 24.62 -7.11
N PRO A 45 5.66 25.35 -8.16
CA PRO A 45 6.92 26.10 -8.10
C PRO A 45 6.88 27.15 -6.97
N PRO A 46 8.05 27.62 -6.51
CA PRO A 46 8.10 28.61 -5.45
C PRO A 46 7.44 29.93 -5.87
N PRO A 47 6.77 30.65 -4.96
CA PRO A 47 6.25 31.98 -5.24
C PRO A 47 7.39 32.97 -5.49
N PRO A 48 7.11 34.19 -6.01
CA PRO A 48 8.14 35.21 -6.28
C PRO A 48 9.01 35.54 -5.08
N ASP A 49 8.43 35.54 -3.87
CA ASP A 49 9.16 35.63 -2.60
C ASP A 49 8.99 34.35 -1.77
N PRO A 50 9.88 33.35 -1.94
CA PRO A 50 9.83 32.11 -1.18
C PRO A 50 10.13 32.32 0.30
N ASP A 51 11.00 33.27 0.64
CA ASP A 51 11.43 33.48 2.03
C ASP A 51 10.28 34.05 2.87
N ALA A 52 9.52 35.02 2.35
CA ALA A 52 8.32 35.52 3.01
C ALA A 52 7.26 34.43 3.19
N ALA A 53 7.05 33.58 2.17
CA ALA A 53 6.10 32.46 2.26
C ALA A 53 6.50 31.44 3.33
N LEU A 54 7.80 31.13 3.44
CA LEU A 54 8.33 30.23 4.48
C LEU A 54 8.25 30.86 5.87
N GLN A 55 8.51 32.16 6.01
CA GLN A 55 8.33 32.86 7.28
C GLN A 55 6.86 32.90 7.72
N ALA A 56 5.94 33.17 6.80
CA ALA A 56 4.50 33.11 7.08
C ALA A 56 4.11 31.71 7.57
N MET A 57 4.55 30.67 6.87
CA MET A 57 4.31 29.27 7.27
C MET A 57 4.93 28.91 8.63
N ALA A 58 6.10 29.47 8.97
CA ALA A 58 6.72 29.28 10.28
C ALA A 58 5.99 30.04 11.41
N ARG A 59 5.35 31.17 11.07
CA ARG A 59 4.58 32.01 12.00
C ARG A 59 3.14 31.54 12.19
N GLU A 60 2.61 30.70 11.29
CA GLU A 60 1.31 30.03 11.48
C GLU A 60 1.29 29.37 12.86
N ARG A 61 0.58 30.00 13.81
CA ARG A 61 0.32 29.39 15.10
C ARG A 61 -0.56 28.18 14.83
N PRO A 62 -0.20 26.97 15.33
CA PRO A 62 -1.19 25.92 15.43
C PRO A 62 -2.34 26.50 16.24
N MET A 63 -3.57 26.44 15.71
CA MET A 63 -4.77 26.81 16.46
C MET A 63 -4.70 26.13 17.83
N ASP A 64 -4.67 26.95 18.88
CA ASP A 64 -4.29 26.53 20.22
C ASP A 64 -5.37 25.64 20.86
N ARG A 65 -5.08 24.34 20.95
CA ARG A 65 -5.61 23.40 21.96
C ARG A 65 -4.55 22.34 22.15
N THR A 66 -3.75 22.38 23.22
CA THR A 66 -2.86 21.29 23.70
C THR A 66 -2.54 20.26 22.60
N ALA A 67 -1.70 20.65 21.63
CA ALA A 67 -1.77 20.18 20.24
C ALA A 67 -1.97 18.67 20.11
N LEU A 68 -3.23 18.24 19.93
CA LEU A 68 -3.53 16.87 19.57
C LEU A 68 -2.67 16.50 18.36
N GLY A 69 -2.09 15.32 18.43
CA GLY A 69 -1.40 14.71 17.31
C GLY A 69 -2.37 14.46 16.16
N ARG A 70 -1.83 13.90 15.09
CA ARG A 70 -2.64 13.54 13.91
C ARG A 70 -2.39 12.10 13.53
N VAL A 71 -3.35 11.55 12.80
CA VAL A 71 -3.24 10.21 12.22
C VAL A 71 -3.24 10.31 10.71
N THR A 72 -2.29 9.65 10.06
CA THR A 72 -2.27 9.50 8.61
C THR A 72 -2.50 8.03 8.28
N LEU A 73 -3.61 7.71 7.62
CA LEU A 73 -3.86 6.38 7.07
C LEU A 73 -3.09 6.25 5.75
N VAL A 74 -2.19 5.28 5.65
CA VAL A 74 -1.27 5.15 4.50
C VAL A 74 -1.42 3.78 3.87
N GLY A 75 -1.66 3.75 2.56
CA GLY A 75 -1.59 2.53 1.75
C GLY A 75 -0.15 2.12 1.45
N ALA A 76 0.22 0.91 1.86
CA ALA A 76 1.54 0.33 1.64
C ALA A 76 1.71 -0.26 0.23
N GLY A 77 0.63 -0.44 -0.52
CA GLY A 77 0.65 -1.25 -1.73
C GLY A 77 0.53 -2.75 -1.45
N PRO A 78 0.54 -3.60 -2.49
CA PRO A 78 0.29 -5.04 -2.36
C PRO A 78 1.46 -5.84 -1.77
N GLY A 79 2.68 -5.30 -1.80
CA GLY A 79 3.86 -5.93 -1.19
C GLY A 79 5.18 -5.30 -1.60
N ASP A 80 5.34 -4.99 -2.88
CA ASP A 80 6.55 -4.38 -3.44
C ASP A 80 6.71 -2.94 -2.90
N ALA A 81 7.85 -2.66 -2.29
CA ALA A 81 8.17 -1.32 -1.79
C ALA A 81 8.26 -0.28 -2.91
N GLY A 82 8.56 -0.69 -4.15
CA GLY A 82 8.55 0.16 -5.35
C GLY A 82 7.15 0.66 -5.75
N LEU A 83 6.08 0.00 -5.27
CA LEU A 83 4.69 0.43 -5.49
C LEU A 83 4.21 1.43 -4.43
N LEU A 84 5.06 1.79 -3.46
CA LEU A 84 4.76 2.81 -2.48
C LEU A 84 4.68 4.18 -3.17
N THR A 85 3.61 4.93 -2.89
CA THR A 85 3.50 6.29 -3.45
C THR A 85 4.54 7.22 -2.83
N LEU A 86 4.96 8.24 -3.57
CA LEU A 86 5.89 9.25 -3.03
C LEU A 86 5.32 9.94 -1.79
N LYS A 87 4.00 10.15 -1.72
CA LYS A 87 3.33 10.72 -0.54
C LYS A 87 3.37 9.76 0.66
N ALA A 88 3.23 8.45 0.42
CA ALA A 88 3.30 7.43 1.47
C ALA A 88 4.72 7.34 2.05
N MET A 89 5.75 7.35 1.20
CA MET A 89 7.16 7.40 1.64
C MET A 89 7.42 8.63 2.53
N ARG A 90 6.97 9.83 2.11
CA ARG A 90 7.11 11.05 2.92
C ARG A 90 6.38 10.93 4.26
N ALA A 91 5.18 10.37 4.27
CA ALA A 91 4.41 10.17 5.51
C ALA A 91 5.16 9.24 6.48
N LEU A 92 5.75 8.14 6.00
CA LEU A 92 6.56 7.23 6.81
C LEU A 92 7.83 7.88 7.35
N GLN A 93 8.46 8.78 6.57
CA GLN A 93 9.62 9.55 7.02
C GLN A 93 9.26 10.63 8.05
N ALA A 94 8.04 11.16 8.00
CA ALA A 94 7.54 12.15 8.95
C ALA A 94 6.92 11.54 10.22
N ALA A 95 6.65 10.24 10.24
CA ALA A 95 5.95 9.55 11.33
C ALA A 95 6.76 9.56 12.64
N ASP A 96 6.08 9.76 13.77
CA ASP A 96 6.67 9.49 15.09
C ASP A 96 6.43 8.04 15.51
N VAL A 97 5.27 7.49 15.16
CA VAL A 97 4.89 6.11 15.43
C VAL A 97 4.20 5.54 14.19
N ILE A 98 4.52 4.30 13.85
CA ILE A 98 3.94 3.57 12.73
C ILE A 98 3.22 2.34 13.29
N LEU A 99 1.90 2.31 13.14
CA LEU A 99 1.05 1.18 13.45
C LEU A 99 0.79 0.40 12.15
N PHE A 100 1.26 -0.83 12.05
CA PHE A 100 1.17 -1.64 10.82
C PHE A 100 0.62 -3.03 11.09
N ASP A 101 -0.01 -3.63 10.07
CA ASP A 101 -0.54 -5.00 10.11
C ASP A 101 0.49 -6.01 9.59
N ASP A 102 0.23 -7.29 9.84
CA ASP A 102 1.10 -8.41 9.40
C ASP A 102 1.28 -8.48 7.87
N LEU A 103 0.36 -7.88 7.12
CA LEU A 103 0.36 -7.90 5.65
C LEU A 103 1.30 -6.86 5.01
N VAL A 104 1.93 -6.00 5.82
CA VAL A 104 2.90 -5.01 5.34
C VAL A 104 4.28 -5.67 5.24
N SER A 105 4.98 -5.49 4.12
CA SER A 105 6.32 -6.06 3.92
C SER A 105 7.38 -5.35 4.78
N ALA A 106 8.44 -6.09 5.15
CA ALA A 106 9.59 -5.54 5.85
C ALA A 106 10.26 -4.42 5.03
N ASP A 107 10.39 -4.62 3.72
CA ASP A 107 10.99 -3.65 2.79
C ASP A 107 10.29 -2.28 2.84
N VAL A 108 8.95 -2.25 2.96
CA VAL A 108 8.20 -0.99 3.12
C VAL A 108 8.51 -0.33 4.48
N LEU A 109 8.64 -1.13 5.55
CA LEU A 109 8.97 -0.61 6.88
C LEU A 109 10.40 -0.06 6.95
N ASP A 110 11.32 -0.55 6.12
CA ASP A 110 12.69 -0.08 6.06
C ASP A 110 12.85 1.30 5.39
N LEU A 111 11.85 1.71 4.60
CA LEU A 111 11.75 3.08 4.08
C LEU A 111 11.33 4.09 5.15
N ALA A 112 10.83 3.63 6.29
CA ALA A 112 10.43 4.51 7.38
C ALA A 112 11.62 5.17 8.08
N ARG A 113 11.35 6.30 8.72
CA ARG A 113 12.34 6.98 9.56
C ARG A 113 12.89 6.02 10.62
N ARG A 114 14.22 6.01 10.79
CA ARG A 114 14.93 5.13 11.74
C ARG A 114 14.48 5.33 13.18
N GLU A 115 14.16 6.56 13.58
CA GLU A 115 13.70 6.91 14.92
C GLU A 115 12.17 6.76 15.11
N ALA A 116 11.41 6.39 14.06
CA ALA A 116 9.98 6.14 14.21
C ALA A 116 9.75 4.84 14.98
N LYS A 117 8.88 4.88 16.01
CA LYS A 117 8.51 3.68 16.74
C LYS A 117 7.60 2.81 15.88
N ARG A 118 8.03 1.60 15.55
CA ARG A 118 7.24 0.62 14.79
C ARG A 118 6.44 -0.26 15.76
N MET A 119 5.13 -0.37 15.56
CA MET A 119 4.26 -1.19 16.41
C MET A 119 3.37 -2.07 15.51
N LEU A 120 3.56 -3.38 15.62
CA LEU A 120 2.70 -4.35 14.95
C LEU A 120 1.33 -4.36 15.65
N VAL A 121 0.27 -4.09 14.90
CA VAL A 121 -1.12 -4.14 15.34
C VAL A 121 -1.83 -5.09 14.37
N GLY A 122 -2.25 -6.28 14.80
CA GLY A 122 -2.85 -7.22 13.86
C GLY A 122 -2.79 -8.68 14.30
N LYS A 123 -3.49 -9.54 13.55
CA LYS A 123 -3.53 -10.98 13.78
C LYS A 123 -2.24 -11.62 13.27
N ARG A 124 -1.37 -12.10 14.16
CA ARG A 124 -0.58 -13.29 13.82
C ARG A 124 -1.52 -14.49 13.93
N GLY A 125 -1.57 -15.34 12.91
CA GLY A 125 -2.35 -16.57 12.92
C GLY A 125 -2.16 -17.33 14.24
N GLY A 126 -3.22 -17.38 15.07
CA GLY A 126 -3.29 -18.26 16.26
C GLY A 126 -3.19 -17.61 17.67
N ARG A 127 -3.03 -16.30 17.86
CA ARG A 127 -3.07 -15.68 19.22
C ARG A 127 -4.27 -14.76 19.44
N CYS A 128 -4.68 -14.61 20.72
CA CYS A 128 -5.76 -13.71 21.15
C CYS A 128 -5.45 -12.27 20.71
N SER A 129 -6.26 -11.79 19.77
CA SER A 129 -6.10 -10.59 18.95
C SER A 129 -6.21 -9.29 19.76
N CYS A 130 -5.58 -8.22 19.29
CA CYS A 130 -6.13 -6.87 19.53
C CYS A 130 -7.43 -6.76 18.73
N ARG A 131 -8.54 -6.44 19.39
CA ARG A 131 -9.79 -6.09 18.73
C ARG A 131 -9.59 -4.78 17.96
N GLN A 132 -10.44 -4.51 16.97
CA GLN A 132 -10.37 -3.24 16.25
C GLN A 132 -10.42 -2.04 17.21
N ASP A 133 -11.20 -2.17 18.28
CA ASP A 133 -11.32 -1.17 19.34
C ASP A 133 -9.99 -0.91 20.09
N ASP A 134 -9.13 -1.92 20.22
CA ASP A 134 -7.81 -1.75 20.83
C ASP A 134 -6.89 -0.94 19.92
N ILE A 135 -6.96 -1.16 18.60
CA ILE A 135 -6.21 -0.37 17.60
C ILE A 135 -6.72 1.07 17.62
N HIS A 136 -8.05 1.25 17.70
CA HIS A 136 -8.68 2.56 17.84
C HIS A 136 -8.19 3.30 19.09
N ALA A 137 -8.24 2.63 20.25
CA ALA A 137 -7.78 3.17 21.52
C ALA A 137 -6.29 3.52 21.50
N LEU A 138 -5.46 2.70 20.86
CA LEU A 138 -4.04 2.95 20.71
C LEU A 138 -3.76 4.18 19.83
N MET A 139 -4.44 4.31 18.67
CA MET A 139 -4.32 5.49 17.81
C MET A 139 -4.70 6.76 18.57
N LEU A 140 -5.82 6.75 19.28
CA LEU A 140 -6.28 7.86 20.11
C LEU A 140 -5.26 8.21 21.20
N LYS A 141 -4.75 7.21 21.91
CA LYS A 141 -3.76 7.40 22.97
C LYS A 141 -2.51 8.08 22.45
N LEU A 142 -1.98 7.61 21.31
CA LEU A 142 -0.78 8.18 20.71
C LEU A 142 -1.03 9.57 20.13
N ALA A 143 -2.17 9.79 19.48
CA ALA A 143 -2.57 11.12 19.01
C ALA A 143 -2.73 12.11 20.17
N ARG A 144 -3.35 11.70 21.30
CA ARG A 144 -3.46 12.54 22.50
C ARG A 144 -2.13 12.93 23.13
N GLN A 145 -1.07 12.17 22.86
CA GLN A 145 0.30 12.51 23.24
C GLN A 145 0.98 13.50 22.27
N GLY A 146 0.25 14.06 21.31
CA GLY A 146 0.78 15.01 20.33
C GLY A 146 1.59 14.37 19.19
N ARG A 147 1.56 13.03 19.07
CA ARG A 147 2.38 12.29 18.10
C ARG A 147 1.78 12.32 16.70
N HIS A 148 2.64 12.32 15.68
CA HIS A 148 2.23 11.94 14.33
C HIS A 148 2.19 10.41 14.20
N VAL A 149 0.99 9.85 14.12
CA VAL A 149 0.76 8.41 13.99
C VAL A 149 0.51 8.08 12.53
N VAL A 150 1.31 7.20 11.94
CA VAL A 150 0.99 6.60 10.64
C VAL A 150 0.34 5.25 10.89
N ARG A 151 -0.87 5.07 10.37
CA ARG A 151 -1.55 3.76 10.31
C ARG A 151 -1.30 3.18 8.93
N LEU A 152 -0.28 2.33 8.82
CA LEU A 152 0.15 1.73 7.57
C LEU A 152 -0.65 0.44 7.33
N LYS A 153 -1.31 0.37 6.17
CA LYS A 153 -2.23 -0.70 5.81
C LYS A 153 -1.81 -1.30 4.47
N SER A 154 -1.90 -2.62 4.34
CA SER A 154 -1.62 -3.28 3.05
C SER A 154 -2.65 -2.86 2.00
N GLY A 155 -2.20 -2.76 0.74
CA GLY A 155 -3.00 -2.29 -0.37
C GLY A 155 -3.38 -0.81 -0.25
N ASP A 156 -4.68 -0.53 -0.38
CA ASP A 156 -5.26 0.80 -0.24
C ASP A 156 -6.12 0.88 1.05
N PRO A 157 -5.99 1.92 1.90
CA PRO A 157 -6.75 2.04 3.13
C PRO A 157 -8.27 2.04 2.92
N MET A 158 -8.73 2.58 1.79
CA MET A 158 -10.14 2.84 1.49
C MET A 158 -10.83 1.65 0.84
N ILE A 159 -10.10 0.62 0.40
CA ILE A 159 -10.66 -0.60 -0.22
C ILE A 159 -10.53 -1.77 0.75
N PHE A 160 -11.64 -2.18 1.36
CA PHE A 160 -11.72 -3.27 2.34
C PHE A 160 -10.76 -3.15 3.55
N GLY A 161 -10.16 -1.99 3.76
CA GLY A 161 -9.23 -1.74 4.86
C GLY A 161 -9.87 -1.30 6.17
N ARG A 162 -11.20 -1.10 6.23
CA ARG A 162 -11.91 -0.54 7.42
C ARG A 162 -11.52 0.91 7.76
N ALA A 163 -10.91 1.65 6.84
CA ALA A 163 -10.54 3.05 7.08
C ALA A 163 -11.74 3.94 7.47
N GLY A 164 -12.96 3.64 6.98
CA GLY A 164 -14.16 4.39 7.33
C GLY A 164 -14.44 4.38 8.85
N GLU A 165 -14.30 3.22 9.50
CA GLU A 165 -14.45 3.09 10.96
C GLU A 165 -13.37 3.88 11.70
N GLU A 166 -12.11 3.75 11.26
CA GLU A 166 -10.96 4.42 11.85
C GLU A 166 -11.09 5.96 11.74
N ILE A 167 -11.48 6.48 10.56
CA ILE A 167 -11.69 7.91 10.31
C ILE A 167 -12.83 8.46 11.18
N ALA A 168 -13.97 7.78 11.22
CA ALA A 168 -15.14 8.24 11.98
C ALA A 168 -14.81 8.36 13.47
N MET A 169 -14.15 7.35 14.03
CA MET A 169 -13.72 7.33 15.42
C MET A 169 -12.73 8.45 15.74
N LEU A 170 -11.71 8.66 14.90
CA LEU A 170 -10.70 9.71 15.12
C LEU A 170 -11.30 11.12 15.02
N ARG A 171 -12.17 11.35 14.04
CA ARG A 171 -12.88 12.62 13.88
C ARG A 171 -13.79 12.92 15.07
N ALA A 172 -14.51 11.92 15.57
CA ALA A 172 -15.34 12.07 16.77
C ALA A 172 -14.52 12.49 18.01
N ALA A 173 -13.25 12.11 18.07
CA ALA A 173 -12.32 12.51 19.12
C ALA A 173 -11.55 13.82 18.85
N GLY A 174 -11.86 14.53 17.75
CA GLY A 174 -11.19 15.77 17.37
C GLY A 174 -9.75 15.60 16.87
N VAL A 175 -9.34 14.38 16.49
CA VAL A 175 -8.02 14.10 15.94
C VAL A 175 -8.02 14.39 14.44
N ALA A 176 -7.02 15.14 13.96
CA ALA A 176 -6.84 15.37 12.53
C ALA A 176 -6.48 14.07 11.81
N VAL A 177 -7.16 13.78 10.70
CA VAL A 177 -6.96 12.56 9.91
C VAL A 177 -6.70 12.89 8.45
N ASP A 178 -5.58 12.40 7.93
CA ASP A 178 -5.24 12.42 6.51
C ASP A 178 -5.23 10.99 5.94
N VAL A 179 -5.50 10.87 4.64
CA VAL A 179 -5.42 9.60 3.92
C VAL A 179 -4.45 9.75 2.76
N VAL A 180 -3.54 8.77 2.65
CA VAL A 180 -2.66 8.59 1.51
C VAL A 180 -3.06 7.28 0.83
N PRO A 181 -3.61 7.34 -0.39
CA PRO A 181 -4.01 6.13 -1.11
C PRO A 181 -2.79 5.28 -1.48
N GLY A 182 -3.05 3.99 -1.65
CA GLY A 182 -2.07 3.00 -2.07
C GLY A 182 -2.52 2.25 -3.32
N ILE A 183 -1.59 1.49 -3.90
CA ILE A 183 -1.94 0.57 -4.97
C ILE A 183 -2.70 -0.62 -4.34
N THR A 184 -3.95 -0.82 -4.74
CA THR A 184 -4.74 -1.95 -4.22
C THR A 184 -4.27 -3.29 -4.81
N ALA A 185 -4.52 -4.39 -4.10
CA ALA A 185 -4.16 -5.74 -4.55
C ALA A 185 -4.69 -6.07 -5.95
N ALA A 186 -5.90 -5.61 -6.31
CA ALA A 186 -6.46 -5.82 -7.65
C ALA A 186 -5.60 -5.21 -8.76
N ALA A 187 -5.14 -3.97 -8.59
CA ALA A 187 -4.30 -3.30 -9.57
C ALA A 187 -2.90 -3.93 -9.64
N GLY A 188 -2.33 -4.28 -8.48
CA GLY A 188 -1.07 -5.02 -8.42
C GLY A 188 -1.13 -6.38 -9.11
N ALA A 189 -2.22 -7.13 -8.90
CA ALA A 189 -2.48 -8.42 -9.52
C ALA A 189 -2.58 -8.31 -11.05
N ALA A 190 -3.39 -7.36 -11.55
CA ALA A 190 -3.52 -7.11 -12.98
C ALA A 190 -2.17 -6.78 -13.63
N ALA A 191 -1.39 -5.87 -13.03
CA ALA A 191 -0.08 -5.51 -13.51
C ALA A 191 0.90 -6.70 -13.52
N ALA A 192 0.89 -7.51 -12.46
CA ALA A 192 1.75 -8.70 -12.35
C ALA A 192 1.40 -9.79 -13.37
N LEU A 193 0.12 -9.93 -13.71
CA LEU A 193 -0.38 -10.88 -14.72
C LEU A 193 -0.30 -10.34 -16.16
N GLY A 194 0.10 -9.07 -16.35
CA GLY A 194 0.10 -8.45 -17.67
C GLY A 194 -1.29 -8.27 -18.29
N VAL A 195 -2.35 -8.19 -17.46
CA VAL A 195 -3.74 -8.02 -17.92
C VAL A 195 -4.32 -6.69 -17.47
N SER A 196 -5.31 -6.20 -18.21
CA SER A 196 -6.15 -5.09 -17.77
C SER A 196 -7.42 -5.64 -17.10
N LEU A 197 -7.83 -5.06 -15.97
CA LEU A 197 -9.10 -5.43 -15.32
C LEU A 197 -10.32 -5.06 -16.17
N THR A 198 -10.16 -4.16 -17.14
CA THR A 198 -11.18 -3.76 -18.11
C THR A 198 -10.69 -4.02 -19.53
N HIS A 199 -11.60 -4.43 -20.41
CA HIS A 199 -11.32 -4.59 -21.83
C HIS A 199 -12.60 -4.33 -22.63
N ARG A 200 -12.52 -3.51 -23.68
CA ARG A 200 -13.70 -3.02 -24.43
C ARG A 200 -14.67 -4.14 -24.85
N ASP A 201 -14.10 -5.27 -25.29
CA ASP A 201 -14.86 -6.41 -25.80
C ASP A 201 -15.10 -7.52 -24.77
N ARG A 202 -14.49 -7.45 -23.58
CA ARG A 202 -14.50 -8.56 -22.60
C ARG A 202 -15.00 -8.17 -21.21
N ALA A 203 -14.69 -6.97 -20.75
CA ALA A 203 -15.14 -6.47 -19.46
C ALA A 203 -15.28 -4.94 -19.45
N ARG A 204 -16.52 -4.44 -19.33
CA ARG A 204 -16.81 -3.00 -19.29
C ARG A 204 -16.97 -2.46 -17.87
N SER A 205 -16.96 -3.36 -16.89
CA SER A 205 -17.11 -3.09 -15.47
C SER A 205 -16.11 -3.93 -14.67
N VAL A 206 -15.74 -3.42 -13.51
CA VAL A 206 -14.96 -4.14 -12.51
C VAL A 206 -15.73 -4.06 -11.20
N ARG A 207 -15.93 -5.20 -10.54
CA ARG A 207 -16.62 -5.27 -9.25
C ARG A 207 -15.69 -5.82 -8.19
N PHE A 208 -15.50 -5.05 -7.14
CA PHE A 208 -14.73 -5.45 -5.97
C PHE A 208 -15.71 -5.95 -4.91
N VAL A 209 -15.53 -7.18 -4.46
CA VAL A 209 -16.34 -7.79 -3.39
C VAL A 209 -15.46 -8.41 -2.32
N THR A 210 -16.04 -8.65 -1.16
CA THR A 210 -15.44 -9.50 -0.14
C THR A 210 -16.08 -10.88 -0.15
N GLY A 211 -15.26 -11.92 -0.12
CA GLY A 211 -15.69 -13.31 0.09
C GLY A 211 -15.83 -13.68 1.56
N HIS A 212 -15.73 -12.73 2.51
CA HIS A 212 -15.75 -13.00 3.93
C HIS A 212 -16.61 -11.99 4.68
N GLY A 213 -17.77 -12.44 5.15
CA GLY A 213 -18.65 -11.73 6.05
C GLY A 213 -18.12 -11.70 7.48
N ARG A 214 -18.88 -11.07 8.39
CA ARG A 214 -18.49 -10.93 9.80
C ARG A 214 -18.33 -12.27 10.53
N ASP A 215 -19.13 -13.25 10.13
CA ASP A 215 -19.17 -14.60 10.72
C ASP A 215 -18.18 -15.57 10.06
N GLY A 216 -17.50 -15.10 9.02
CA GLY A 216 -16.47 -15.82 8.29
C GLY A 216 -16.96 -16.62 7.08
N ASP A 217 -18.27 -16.67 6.89
CA ASP A 217 -18.93 -17.21 5.70
C ASP A 217 -19.05 -16.15 4.58
N LEU A 218 -19.57 -16.55 3.42
CA LEU A 218 -19.93 -15.59 2.38
C LEU A 218 -21.00 -14.61 2.88
N PRO A 219 -20.89 -13.31 2.57
CA PRO A 219 -21.96 -12.38 2.89
C PRO A 219 -23.28 -12.84 2.27
N ALA A 220 -24.33 -12.91 3.08
CA ALA A 220 -25.63 -13.46 2.69
C ALA A 220 -26.36 -12.56 1.67
N ASP A 221 -26.03 -11.29 1.64
CA ASP A 221 -26.66 -10.20 0.89
C ASP A 221 -25.96 -9.87 -0.45
N LEU A 222 -25.06 -10.74 -0.92
CA LEU A 222 -24.46 -10.57 -2.24
C LEU A 222 -25.50 -10.75 -3.35
N ASP A 223 -25.54 -9.78 -4.27
CA ASP A 223 -26.33 -9.85 -5.50
C ASP A 223 -25.65 -10.81 -6.50
N TRP A 224 -25.99 -12.09 -6.42
CA TRP A 224 -25.41 -13.14 -7.26
C TRP A 224 -25.69 -12.95 -8.75
N SER A 225 -26.88 -12.45 -9.10
CA SER A 225 -27.24 -12.14 -10.49
C SER A 225 -26.31 -11.11 -11.11
N GLY A 226 -26.07 -9.99 -10.44
CA GLY A 226 -25.15 -8.96 -10.94
C GLY A 226 -23.68 -9.35 -10.81
N LEU A 227 -23.33 -10.32 -9.96
CA LEU A 227 -21.97 -10.87 -9.89
C LEU A 227 -21.68 -11.87 -11.02
N ALA A 228 -22.71 -12.53 -11.56
CA ALA A 228 -22.61 -13.49 -12.65
C ALA A 228 -22.56 -12.85 -14.06
N ASP A 229 -22.52 -11.51 -14.15
CA ASP A 229 -22.44 -10.80 -15.43
C ASP A 229 -21.13 -11.14 -16.19
N PRO A 230 -21.21 -11.73 -17.40
CA PRO A 230 -20.03 -12.10 -18.18
C PRO A 230 -19.23 -10.89 -18.69
N ALA A 231 -19.82 -9.69 -18.71
CA ALA A 231 -19.15 -8.44 -19.08
C ALA A 231 -18.50 -7.71 -17.89
N THR A 232 -18.46 -8.35 -16.71
CA THR A 232 -17.83 -7.83 -15.49
C THR A 232 -16.57 -8.62 -15.13
N THR A 233 -15.49 -7.93 -14.80
CA THR A 233 -14.36 -8.53 -14.08
C THR A 233 -14.65 -8.49 -12.59
N LEU A 234 -14.79 -9.66 -11.98
CA LEU A 234 -15.02 -9.80 -10.54
C LEU A 234 -13.70 -9.99 -9.81
N ILE A 235 -13.44 -9.14 -8.81
CA ILE A 235 -12.30 -9.29 -7.90
C ILE A 235 -12.82 -9.53 -6.48
N VAL A 236 -12.47 -10.68 -5.93
CA VAL A 236 -12.89 -11.14 -4.61
C VAL A 236 -11.72 -11.03 -3.64
N TYR A 237 -11.87 -10.16 -2.65
CA TYR A 237 -10.96 -10.01 -1.52
C TYR A 237 -11.36 -10.96 -0.39
N MET A 238 -10.37 -11.47 0.35
CA MET A 238 -10.61 -12.32 1.53
C MET A 238 -11.39 -13.61 1.22
N GLY A 239 -11.46 -14.02 -0.04
CA GLY A 239 -12.28 -15.15 -0.49
C GLY A 239 -11.60 -16.51 -0.38
N GLY A 240 -10.41 -16.61 0.21
CA GLY A 240 -9.60 -17.83 0.12
C GLY A 240 -10.28 -19.08 0.66
N ARG A 241 -10.89 -19.00 1.85
CA ARG A 241 -11.60 -20.14 2.46
C ARG A 241 -12.99 -20.39 1.87
N THR A 242 -13.58 -19.37 1.27
CA THR A 242 -14.96 -19.38 0.74
C THR A 242 -14.99 -19.52 -0.78
N ALA A 243 -13.84 -19.74 -1.42
CA ALA A 243 -13.64 -19.74 -2.85
C ALA A 243 -14.55 -20.73 -3.59
N ALA A 244 -14.57 -21.98 -3.13
CA ALA A 244 -15.40 -23.03 -3.72
C ALA A 244 -16.90 -22.72 -3.60
N GLY A 245 -17.34 -22.28 -2.41
CA GLY A 245 -18.73 -21.86 -2.19
C GLY A 245 -19.14 -20.67 -3.04
N LEU A 246 -18.24 -19.70 -3.23
CA LEU A 246 -18.48 -18.51 -4.06
C LEU A 246 -18.63 -18.92 -5.53
N ALA A 247 -17.73 -19.76 -6.02
CA ALA A 247 -17.80 -20.27 -7.39
C ALA A 247 -19.07 -21.09 -7.62
N GLY A 248 -19.46 -21.97 -6.68
CA GLY A 248 -20.71 -22.72 -6.75
C GLY A 248 -21.95 -21.83 -6.86
N ARG A 249 -21.99 -20.73 -6.10
CA ARG A 249 -23.10 -19.75 -6.19
C ARG A 249 -23.10 -18.97 -7.50
N LEU A 250 -21.94 -18.59 -8.04
CA LEU A 250 -21.85 -17.95 -9.35
C LEU A 250 -22.31 -18.88 -10.48
N LEU A 251 -21.95 -20.16 -10.40
CA LEU A 251 -22.43 -21.18 -11.35
C LEU A 251 -23.94 -21.34 -11.26
N ALA A 252 -24.50 -21.41 -10.04
CA ALA A 252 -25.95 -21.50 -9.82
C ALA A 252 -26.69 -20.24 -10.33
N ALA A 253 -26.05 -19.08 -10.29
CA ALA A 253 -26.56 -17.83 -10.83
C ALA A 253 -26.38 -17.68 -12.36
N GLY A 254 -25.84 -18.70 -13.04
CA GLY A 254 -25.75 -18.77 -14.50
C GLY A 254 -24.42 -18.33 -15.10
N MET A 255 -23.39 -18.06 -14.28
CA MET A 255 -22.06 -17.74 -14.82
C MET A 255 -21.47 -18.96 -15.54
N PRO A 256 -20.90 -18.83 -16.75
CA PRO A 256 -20.39 -19.97 -17.51
C PRO A 256 -19.28 -20.73 -16.78
N ARG A 257 -19.35 -22.06 -16.80
CA ARG A 257 -18.36 -22.98 -16.18
C ARG A 257 -16.92 -22.75 -16.61
N HIS A 258 -16.72 -22.38 -17.87
CA HIS A 258 -15.42 -22.14 -18.49
C HIS A 258 -14.91 -20.71 -18.28
N THR A 259 -15.61 -19.87 -17.51
CA THR A 259 -15.16 -18.50 -17.21
C THR A 259 -13.76 -18.57 -16.59
N PRO A 260 -12.76 -17.84 -17.13
CA PRO A 260 -11.42 -17.81 -16.57
C PRO A 260 -11.42 -17.25 -15.15
N ALA A 261 -10.63 -17.87 -14.29
CA ALA A 261 -10.38 -17.44 -12.93
C ALA A 261 -8.89 -17.52 -12.60
N VAL A 262 -8.46 -16.72 -11.64
CA VAL A 262 -7.10 -16.74 -11.12
C VAL A 262 -7.12 -16.49 -9.63
N ALA A 263 -6.40 -17.31 -8.86
CA ALA A 263 -6.12 -17.08 -7.46
C ALA A 263 -4.66 -16.65 -7.30
N MET A 264 -4.43 -15.57 -6.55
CA MET A 264 -3.10 -15.02 -6.33
C MET A 264 -2.82 -14.78 -4.86
N SER A 265 -1.63 -15.16 -4.39
CA SER A 265 -1.11 -14.82 -3.05
C SER A 265 0.24 -14.14 -3.17
N ASN A 266 0.61 -13.36 -2.14
CA ASN A 266 1.87 -12.62 -2.09
C ASN A 266 2.09 -11.76 -3.35
N ILE A 267 1.03 -11.08 -3.78
CA ILE A 267 1.02 -10.25 -4.99
C ILE A 267 2.15 -9.23 -4.94
N SER A 268 2.90 -9.15 -6.03
CA SER A 268 4.08 -8.31 -6.22
C SER A 268 5.25 -8.58 -5.26
N ARG A 269 5.25 -9.68 -4.51
CA ARG A 269 6.40 -10.10 -3.69
C ARG A 269 7.24 -11.14 -4.44
N PRO A 270 8.51 -11.36 -4.07
CA PRO A 270 9.36 -12.36 -4.71
C PRO A 270 8.78 -13.78 -4.70
N ASP A 271 7.98 -14.11 -3.69
CA ASP A 271 7.32 -15.40 -3.49
C ASP A 271 5.85 -15.40 -3.95
N GLN A 272 5.50 -14.51 -4.89
CA GLN A 272 4.18 -14.47 -5.51
C GLN A 272 3.79 -15.85 -6.07
N ARG A 273 2.55 -16.25 -5.81
CA ARG A 273 1.96 -17.47 -6.40
C ARG A 273 0.75 -17.11 -7.22
N VAL A 274 0.63 -17.75 -8.38
CA VAL A 274 -0.49 -17.60 -9.30
C VAL A 274 -1.04 -18.99 -9.60
N GLN A 275 -2.33 -19.18 -9.37
CA GLN A 275 -3.05 -20.38 -9.74
C GLN A 275 -4.11 -19.98 -10.77
N PRO A 276 -3.92 -20.26 -12.06
CA PRO A 276 -4.95 -20.13 -13.09
C PRO A 276 -5.92 -21.30 -13.02
N LEU A 277 -7.20 -21.03 -13.25
CA LEU A 277 -8.28 -22.01 -13.17
C LEU A 277 -9.49 -21.57 -13.99
N SER A 278 -10.45 -22.47 -14.15
CA SER A 278 -11.81 -22.12 -14.59
C SER A 278 -12.72 -21.94 -13.37
N LEU A 279 -13.88 -21.31 -13.57
CA LEU A 279 -14.89 -21.20 -12.52
C LEU A 279 -15.36 -22.58 -12.02
N ALA A 280 -15.47 -23.57 -12.91
CA ALA A 280 -15.78 -24.94 -12.53
C ALA A 280 -14.69 -25.56 -11.64
N ALA A 281 -13.42 -25.44 -12.04
CA ALA A 281 -12.29 -25.93 -11.22
C ALA A 281 -12.22 -25.22 -9.87
N LEU A 282 -12.54 -23.92 -9.81
CA LEU A 282 -12.63 -23.19 -8.53
C LEU A 282 -13.71 -23.76 -7.61
N ALA A 283 -14.85 -24.18 -8.16
CA ALA A 283 -15.95 -24.75 -7.40
C ALA A 283 -15.65 -26.17 -6.91
N GLU A 284 -14.93 -26.96 -7.70
CA GLU A 284 -14.62 -28.37 -7.44
C GLU A 284 -13.36 -28.53 -6.57
N ASP A 285 -12.26 -27.88 -6.95
CA ASP A 285 -10.94 -28.04 -6.33
C ASP A 285 -10.64 -26.96 -5.28
N GLY A 286 -11.35 -25.84 -5.32
CA GLY A 286 -11.06 -24.68 -4.49
C GLY A 286 -9.73 -24.02 -4.86
N ILE A 287 -9.02 -23.53 -3.84
CA ILE A 287 -7.69 -22.95 -3.99
C ILE A 287 -6.70 -23.71 -3.12
N ALA A 288 -5.44 -23.79 -3.56
CA ALA A 288 -4.39 -24.40 -2.75
C ALA A 288 -4.22 -23.63 -1.43
N ALA A 289 -4.25 -24.36 -0.31
CA ALA A 289 -4.05 -23.77 1.01
C ALA A 289 -2.61 -23.20 1.10
N SER A 290 -2.51 -21.86 1.16
CA SER A 290 -1.22 -21.17 1.29
C SER A 290 -0.97 -20.62 2.69
N GLY A 291 -2.01 -20.50 3.52
CA GLY A 291 -1.94 -19.78 4.80
C GLY A 291 -1.87 -18.25 4.64
N GLU A 292 -1.69 -17.76 3.41
CA GLU A 292 -1.52 -16.35 3.06
C GLU A 292 -2.83 -15.73 2.55
N PRO A 293 -2.96 -14.39 2.56
CA PRO A 293 -4.08 -13.73 1.91
C PRO A 293 -4.10 -14.03 0.41
N VAL A 294 -5.29 -14.38 -0.08
CA VAL A 294 -5.54 -14.67 -1.50
C VAL A 294 -6.52 -13.66 -2.08
N LEU A 295 -6.19 -13.18 -3.26
CA LEU A 295 -7.10 -12.44 -4.15
C LEU A 295 -7.58 -13.39 -5.24
N ILE A 296 -8.88 -13.40 -5.52
CA ILE A 296 -9.44 -14.19 -6.63
C ILE A 296 -9.98 -13.23 -7.69
N GLY A 297 -9.52 -13.39 -8.92
CA GLY A 297 -10.08 -12.72 -10.09
C GLY A 297 -10.91 -13.70 -10.93
N ILE A 298 -12.10 -13.30 -11.38
CA ILE A 298 -12.98 -14.09 -12.24
C ILE A 298 -13.45 -13.20 -13.38
N GLY A 299 -13.31 -13.67 -14.62
CA GLY A 299 -13.79 -12.95 -15.80
C GLY A 299 -12.94 -13.17 -17.04
N ALA A 300 -13.48 -12.80 -18.20
CA ALA A 300 -12.88 -13.06 -19.50
C ALA A 300 -11.51 -12.39 -19.71
N VAL A 301 -11.18 -11.33 -18.94
CA VAL A 301 -9.87 -10.65 -19.02
C VAL A 301 -8.71 -11.54 -18.58
N PHE A 302 -8.95 -12.55 -17.74
CA PHE A 302 -7.91 -13.45 -17.24
C PHE A 302 -7.57 -14.61 -18.20
N ARG A 303 -8.23 -14.70 -19.36
CA ARG A 303 -7.91 -15.71 -20.39
C ARG A 303 -6.45 -15.63 -20.83
N ASP A 304 -5.92 -14.41 -20.93
CA ASP A 304 -4.58 -14.13 -21.44
C ASP A 304 -3.60 -13.79 -20.29
N ALA A 305 -3.91 -14.22 -19.06
CA ALA A 305 -3.06 -13.96 -17.91
C ALA A 305 -1.68 -14.59 -18.10
N VAL A 306 -0.63 -13.77 -18.04
CA VAL A 306 0.74 -14.24 -18.12
C VAL A 306 1.11 -14.86 -16.78
N VAL A 307 1.26 -16.18 -16.77
CA VAL A 307 1.81 -16.92 -15.63
C VAL A 307 3.32 -16.98 -15.85
N ASP A 308 3.98 -15.88 -15.51
CA ASP A 308 5.43 -15.82 -15.63
C ASP A 308 6.06 -16.51 -14.41
N ASP A 309 6.76 -17.61 -14.64
CA ASP A 309 7.49 -18.39 -13.62
C ASP A 309 8.78 -17.66 -13.19
N ARG A 310 8.67 -16.34 -12.96
CA ARG A 310 9.80 -15.44 -12.63
C ARG A 310 10.50 -15.79 -11.32
N ALA A 311 9.93 -16.70 -10.52
CA ALA A 311 10.59 -17.30 -9.38
C ALA A 311 11.86 -18.10 -9.77
N ALA A 312 12.03 -18.48 -11.04
CA ALA A 312 13.18 -19.26 -11.52
C ALA A 312 14.39 -18.43 -12.02
N ARG A 313 14.31 -17.09 -12.06
CA ARG A 313 15.42 -16.24 -12.55
C ARG A 313 15.86 -15.22 -11.51
N VAL A 314 16.69 -15.67 -10.57
CA VAL A 314 17.66 -14.80 -9.91
C VAL A 314 18.91 -14.77 -10.80
N PRO A 315 19.27 -13.65 -11.46
CA PRO A 315 20.65 -13.44 -11.81
C PRO A 315 21.37 -13.13 -10.49
N LEU A 316 22.14 -14.09 -9.98
CA LEU A 316 23.15 -13.78 -8.97
C LEU A 316 24.05 -12.70 -9.58
N ALA A 317 24.00 -11.51 -8.98
CA ALA A 317 24.92 -10.44 -9.28
C ALA A 317 26.34 -11.00 -9.20
N GLN A 318 27.10 -10.80 -10.27
CA GLN A 318 28.50 -11.18 -10.37
C GLN A 318 29.26 -10.59 -9.18
N GLY A 319 29.72 -11.46 -8.30
CA GLY A 319 30.71 -11.13 -7.28
C GLY A 319 31.99 -10.68 -7.97
N GLY A 320 32.47 -9.49 -7.61
CA GLY A 320 33.68 -8.90 -8.13
C GLY A 320 34.89 -9.80 -7.96
N GLY A 321 35.32 -10.43 -9.04
CA GLY A 321 36.68 -10.90 -9.23
C GLY A 321 37.52 -9.79 -9.84
N LYS A 322 38.54 -9.32 -9.11
CA LYS A 322 39.61 -8.48 -9.66
C LYS A 322 40.12 -9.08 -10.99
N PRO A 323 40.28 -8.29 -12.06
CA PRO A 323 40.98 -8.79 -13.24
C PRO A 323 42.45 -9.07 -12.88
N PRO A 324 43.04 -10.21 -13.29
CA PRO A 324 44.47 -10.42 -13.14
C PRO A 324 45.22 -9.39 -13.99
N MET A 325 46.18 -8.71 -13.36
CA MET A 325 47.18 -7.86 -14.03
C MET A 325 47.87 -8.66 -15.14
N ALA A 326 47.73 -8.21 -16.38
CA ALA A 326 48.57 -8.65 -17.48
C ALA A 326 50.02 -8.25 -17.19
N ALA A 327 50.90 -9.24 -17.06
CA ALA A 327 52.34 -9.03 -17.06
C ALA A 327 52.81 -8.65 -18.48
N PRO A 328 53.77 -7.73 -18.63
CA PRO A 328 54.18 -7.22 -19.94
C PRO A 328 55.04 -8.25 -20.69
N HIS A 329 54.72 -8.48 -21.96
CA HIS A 329 55.63 -9.11 -22.91
C HIS A 329 56.90 -8.26 -23.05
N ARG A 330 58.02 -8.78 -22.55
CA ARG A 330 59.36 -8.38 -22.98
C ARG A 330 59.83 -9.31 -24.09
N ILE A 331 60.29 -8.70 -25.17
CA ILE A 331 60.95 -9.30 -26.32
C ILE A 331 62.40 -9.65 -25.96
N ALA A 332 62.92 -10.70 -26.60
CA ALA A 332 64.32 -11.10 -26.81
C ALA A 332 65.01 -11.97 -25.73
N GLY A 333 65.32 -13.21 -26.12
CA GLY A 333 66.67 -13.55 -26.63
C GLY A 333 67.64 -14.24 -25.67
N ARG A 334 67.95 -15.49 -26.04
CA ARG A 334 69.05 -16.40 -25.62
C ARG A 334 68.87 -17.17 -24.31
#